data_AF-A0A7G2CB94-F1
#
_entry.id   AF-A0A7G2CB94-F1
#
_cell.length_a   1.000
_cell.length_b   1.000
_cell.length_c   1.000
_cell.angle_alpha   90.00
_cell.angle_beta   90.00
_cell.angle_gamma   90.00
#
_symmetry.space_group_name_H-M   'P 1'
#
loop_
_entity.id
_entity.type
_entity.pdbx_description
1 polymer ?
#
loop_
_entity_poly.entity_id
_entity_poly.type
_entity_poly.pdbx_seq_one_letter_code
_entity_poly.pdbx_strand_id
1 'polypeptide(L)'
;MAINAFSLLFNSVEMGAFRIANFFSCLSLILMLRISNECYGVMNNPLLGAKIGAVSSFYWTVGLRFRLIYTQRFLSRGAHYAIGSAYTGYHLYQWWALNNVFEDAGEDRDEDF
;
A
#
# COMPACT_ATOMS: atom_id res chain seq x y z
N MET A 1 16.74 -4.70 2.54
CA MET A 1 16.36 -4.11 3.86
C MET A 1 17.13 -2.82 4.14
N ALA A 2 18.46 -2.78 3.97
CA ALA A 2 19.28 -1.57 4.20
C ALA A 2 18.90 -0.33 3.35
N ILE A 3 18.51 -0.55 2.08
CA ILE A 3 18.07 0.52 1.16
C ILE A 3 16.78 1.21 1.66
N ASN A 4 15.90 0.49 2.37
CA ASN A 4 14.68 1.04 2.95
C ASN A 4 14.96 1.83 4.24
N ALA A 5 15.93 1.41 5.04
CA ALA A 5 16.33 2.08 6.28
C ALA A 5 17.07 3.41 6.01
N PHE A 6 17.96 3.44 5.02
CA PHE A 6 18.61 4.67 4.58
C PHE A 6 17.61 5.65 3.97
N SER A 7 16.67 5.16 3.15
CA SER A 7 15.59 5.99 2.62
C SER A 7 14.68 6.53 3.73
N LEU A 8 14.38 5.73 4.76
CA LEU A 8 13.63 6.15 5.95
C LEU A 8 14.27 7.34 6.67
N LEU A 9 15.56 7.22 6.99
CA LEU A 9 16.30 8.25 7.73
C LEU A 9 16.45 9.53 6.90
N PHE A 10 16.81 9.41 5.62
CA PHE A 10 16.95 10.55 4.73
C PHE A 10 15.63 11.30 4.53
N ASN A 11 14.52 10.56 4.39
CA ASN A 11 13.18 11.13 4.23
C ASN A 11 12.63 11.76 5.53
N SER A 12 13.26 11.46 6.65
CA SER A 12 12.88 12.01 7.95
C SER A 12 13.59 13.33 8.27
N VAL A 13 14.62 13.73 7.52
CA VAL A 13 15.33 15.00 7.76
C VAL A 13 14.78 16.11 6.87
N GLU A 14 14.36 17.21 7.49
CA GLU A 14 13.85 18.39 6.83
C GLU A 14 14.59 19.63 7.34
N MET A 15 15.24 20.38 6.43
CA MET A 15 16.02 21.58 6.77
C MET A 15 17.05 21.34 7.89
N GLY A 16 17.68 20.15 7.90
CA GLY A 16 18.66 19.76 8.92
C GLY A 16 18.06 19.26 10.24
N ALA A 17 16.73 19.27 10.39
CA ALA A 17 16.05 18.76 11.58
C ALA A 17 15.38 17.40 11.31
N PHE A 18 15.53 16.46 12.24
CA PHE A 18 14.86 15.17 12.17
C PHE A 18 13.38 15.29 12.59
N ARG A 19 12.47 15.02 11.65
CA ARG A 19 11.03 14.99 11.85
C ARG A 19 10.59 13.58 12.20
N ILE A 20 10.37 13.34 13.49
CA ILE A 20 9.88 12.06 14.03
C ILE A 20 8.58 11.61 13.35
N ALA A 21 7.68 12.55 13.03
CA ALA A 21 6.43 12.25 12.34
C ALA A 21 6.66 11.65 10.94
N ASN A 22 7.70 12.09 10.23
CA ASN A 22 8.07 11.58 8.91
C ASN A 22 8.62 10.16 9.01
N PHE A 23 9.46 9.92 10.03
CA PHE A 23 10.01 8.59 10.30
C PHE A 23 8.92 7.57 10.53
N PHE A 24 8.00 7.84 11.46
CA PHE A 24 6.92 6.90 11.77
C PHE A 24 5.95 6.71 10.60
N SER A 25 5.68 7.76 9.83
CA SER A 25 4.79 7.68 8.66
C SER A 25 5.40 6.89 7.49
N CYS A 26 6.71 6.99 7.28
CA CYS A 26 7.42 6.15 6.32
C CYS A 26 7.55 4.71 6.83
N LEU A 27 7.78 4.53 8.13
CA LEU A 27 7.94 3.21 8.75
C LEU A 27 6.62 2.44 8.68
N SER A 28 5.50 3.09 9.00
CA SER A 28 4.18 2.48 8.91
C SER A 28 3.85 2.05 7.48
N LEU A 29 4.16 2.88 6.47
CA LEU A 29 3.97 2.51 5.07
C LEU A 29 4.78 1.27 4.69
N ILE A 30 6.07 1.22 5.05
CA ILE A 30 6.94 0.09 4.73
C ILE A 30 6.43 -1.19 5.40
N LEU A 31 6.00 -1.10 6.66
CA LEU A 31 5.44 -2.23 7.38
C LEU A 31 4.15 -2.72 6.72
N MET A 32 3.21 -1.81 6.40
CA MET A 32 1.94 -2.21 5.80
C MET A 32 2.12 -2.84 4.39
N LEU A 33 2.99 -2.28 3.54
CA LEU A 33 3.29 -2.86 2.23
C LEU A 33 3.97 -4.23 2.36
N ARG A 34 4.86 -4.38 3.34
CA ARG A 34 5.49 -5.68 3.61
C ARG A 34 4.46 -6.69 4.08
N ILE A 35 3.59 -6.33 5.02
CA ILE A 35 2.50 -7.20 5.49
C ILE A 35 1.61 -7.60 4.32
N SER A 36 1.25 -6.66 3.44
CA SER A 36 0.48 -6.97 2.22
C SER A 36 1.19 -8.04 1.37
N ASN A 37 2.48 -7.89 1.07
CA ASN A 37 3.24 -8.89 0.32
C ASN A 37 3.35 -10.25 1.02
N GLU A 38 3.58 -10.26 2.33
CA GLU A 38 3.64 -11.51 3.12
C GLU A 38 2.27 -12.22 3.14
N CYS A 39 1.16 -11.48 3.05
CA CYS A 39 -0.17 -12.07 2.91
C CYS A 39 -0.34 -12.82 1.57
N TYR A 40 0.21 -12.29 0.47
CA TYR A 40 0.17 -12.98 -0.83
C TYR A 40 1.08 -14.20 -0.88
N GLY A 41 2.28 -14.13 -0.29
CA GLY A 41 3.29 -15.19 -0.43
C GLY A 41 3.27 -16.25 0.66
N VAL A 42 3.31 -15.84 1.93
CA VAL A 42 3.57 -16.76 3.06
C VAL A 42 2.27 -17.22 3.70
N MET A 43 1.33 -16.30 3.92
CA MET A 43 0.06 -16.63 4.58
C MET A 43 -0.98 -17.23 3.62
N ASN A 44 -0.71 -17.24 2.31
CA ASN A 44 -1.66 -17.65 1.26
C ASN A 44 -3.06 -17.03 1.45
N ASN A 45 -3.11 -15.78 1.93
CA ASN A 45 -4.35 -15.04 2.16
C ASN A 45 -4.36 -13.79 1.27
N PRO A 46 -4.61 -13.98 -0.04
CA PRO A 46 -4.54 -12.90 -1.02
C PRO A 46 -5.64 -11.84 -0.77
N LEU A 47 -6.77 -12.21 -0.17
CA LEU A 47 -7.86 -11.29 0.16
C LEU A 47 -7.41 -10.26 1.22
N LEU A 48 -6.77 -10.73 2.30
CA LEU A 48 -6.21 -9.85 3.31
C LEU A 48 -5.07 -9.00 2.73
N GLY A 49 -4.24 -9.60 1.88
CA GLY A 49 -3.18 -8.91 1.14
C GLY A 49 -3.71 -7.74 0.31
N ALA A 50 -4.80 -7.96 -0.43
CA ALA A 50 -5.44 -6.95 -1.26
C ALA A 50 -6.06 -5.81 -0.42
N LYS A 51 -6.73 -6.13 0.69
CA LYS A 51 -7.28 -5.12 1.61
C LYS A 51 -6.18 -4.24 2.21
N ILE A 52 -5.12 -4.86 2.73
CA ILE A 52 -3.98 -4.12 3.32
C ILE A 52 -3.25 -3.30 2.25
N GLY A 53 -3.06 -3.86 1.05
CA GLY A 53 -2.45 -3.16 -0.08
C GLY A 53 -3.25 -1.95 -0.55
N ALA A 54 -4.58 -2.07 -0.61
CA ALA A 54 -5.48 -0.96 -0.96
C ALA A 54 -5.41 0.16 0.08
N VAL A 55 -5.47 -0.16 1.37
CA VAL A 55 -5.35 0.83 2.46
C VAL A 55 -3.98 1.51 2.44
N SER A 56 -2.90 0.74 2.25
CA SER A 56 -1.52 1.25 2.25
C SER A 56 -1.27 2.21 1.10
N SER A 57 -1.67 1.81 -0.11
CA SER A 57 -1.54 2.63 -1.31
C SER A 57 -2.43 3.87 -1.26
N PHE A 58 -3.64 3.78 -0.70
CA PHE A 58 -4.50 4.94 -0.49
C PHE A 58 -3.89 5.91 0.53
N TYR A 59 -3.36 5.39 1.64
CA TYR A 59 -2.66 6.18 2.65
C TYR A 59 -1.43 6.88 2.06
N TRP A 60 -0.68 6.24 1.17
CA TRP A 60 0.40 6.87 0.42
C TRP A 60 -0.08 7.98 -0.53
N THR A 61 -1.14 7.70 -1.27
CA THR A 61 -1.69 8.60 -2.29
C THR A 61 -2.23 9.87 -1.66
N VAL A 62 -3.04 9.73 -0.61
CA VAL A 62 -3.80 10.83 0.00
C VAL A 62 -3.16 11.26 1.31
N GLY A 63 -3.03 10.35 2.27
CA GLY A 63 -2.61 10.67 3.65
C GLY A 63 -1.19 11.24 3.75
N LEU A 64 -0.21 10.54 3.18
CA LEU A 64 1.20 10.92 3.26
C LEU A 64 1.50 12.19 2.47
N ARG A 65 0.68 12.55 1.48
CA ARG A 65 0.85 13.82 0.74
C ARG A 65 0.39 15.04 1.52
N PHE A 66 -0.65 14.90 2.33
CA PHE A 66 -1.09 15.96 3.24
C PHE A 66 -0.18 16.10 4.47
N ARG A 67 0.45 14.99 4.91
CA ARG A 67 1.27 14.96 6.13
C ARG A 67 2.77 15.09 5.91
N LEU A 68 3.30 14.66 4.76
CA LEU A 68 4.74 14.63 4.48
C LEU A 68 5.11 15.46 3.26
N ILE A 69 5.95 16.46 3.50
CA ILE A 69 6.54 17.34 2.47
C ILE A 69 7.44 16.54 1.49
N TYR A 70 7.92 15.36 1.88
CA TYR A 70 8.79 14.51 1.05
C TYR A 70 8.13 13.98 -0.23
N THR A 71 6.84 13.57 -0.19
CA THR A 71 6.11 13.17 -1.41
C THR A 71 5.97 14.31 -2.43
N GLN A 72 6.24 15.54 -2.00
CA GLN A 72 6.29 16.74 -2.84
C GLN A 72 7.71 17.03 -3.36
N ARG A 73 8.76 16.42 -2.79
CA ARG A 73 10.17 16.65 -3.16
C ARG A 73 10.68 15.73 -4.27
N PHE A 74 10.30 14.45 -4.26
CA PHE A 74 10.81 13.47 -5.22
C PHE A 74 9.93 13.27 -6.46
N LEU A 75 8.63 13.54 -6.34
CA LEU A 75 7.66 13.33 -7.41
C LEU A 75 6.81 14.59 -7.63
N SER A 76 6.61 14.93 -8.90
CA SER A 76 5.63 15.95 -9.28
C SER A 76 4.24 15.54 -8.78
N ARG A 77 3.35 16.52 -8.55
CA ARG A 77 2.02 16.23 -7.98
C ARG A 77 1.27 15.20 -8.83
N GLY A 78 1.32 15.37 -10.15
CA GLY A 78 0.71 14.45 -11.10
C GLY A 78 1.29 13.04 -11.01
N ALA A 79 2.61 12.90 -10.98
CA ALA A 79 3.27 11.59 -10.91
C ALA A 79 2.93 10.84 -9.60
N HIS A 80 2.90 11.54 -8.47
CA HIS A 80 2.50 10.96 -7.19
C HIS A 80 1.06 10.41 -7.24
N TYR A 81 0.10 11.24 -7.66
CA TYR A 81 -1.29 10.80 -7.71
C TYR A 81 -1.50 9.71 -8.76
N ALA A 82 -0.79 9.75 -9.89
CA ALA A 82 -0.86 8.72 -10.93
C ALA A 82 -0.37 7.36 -10.42
N ILE A 83 0.84 7.31 -9.83
CA ILE A 83 1.39 6.07 -9.25
C ILE A 83 0.45 5.56 -8.15
N GLY A 84 0.00 6.45 -7.28
CA GLY A 84 -0.77 6.09 -6.10
C GLY A 84 -2.13 5.52 -6.46
N SER A 85 -2.86 6.22 -7.34
CA SER A 85 -4.15 5.76 -7.87
C SER A 85 -4.03 4.46 -8.66
N ALA A 86 -2.96 4.26 -9.43
CA ALA A 86 -2.72 3.00 -10.13
C ALA A 86 -2.55 1.82 -9.15
N TYR A 87 -1.74 1.99 -8.10
CA TYR A 87 -1.55 0.96 -7.07
C TYR A 87 -2.82 0.71 -6.25
N THR A 88 -3.55 1.76 -5.88
CA THR A 88 -4.84 1.61 -5.19
C THR A 88 -5.86 0.90 -6.06
N GLY A 89 -5.97 1.27 -7.34
CA GLY A 89 -6.84 0.61 -8.31
C GLY A 89 -6.50 -0.87 -8.49
N TYR A 90 -5.21 -1.20 -8.59
CA TYR A 90 -4.75 -2.59 -8.68
C TYR A 90 -5.20 -3.43 -7.48
N HIS A 91 -4.98 -2.96 -6.25
CA HIS A 91 -5.38 -3.71 -5.06
C HIS A 91 -6.90 -3.76 -4.86
N LEU A 92 -7.63 -2.71 -5.24
CA LEU A 92 -9.10 -2.71 -5.22
C LEU A 92 -9.67 -3.69 -6.24
N TYR A 93 -9.09 -3.75 -7.45
CA TYR A 93 -9.47 -4.73 -8.47
C TYR A 93 -9.20 -6.16 -7.98
N GLN A 94 -8.04 -6.41 -7.38
CA GLN A 94 -7.75 -7.73 -6.80
C GLN A 94 -8.69 -8.10 -5.68
N TRP A 95 -9.01 -7.15 -4.79
CA TRP A 95 -9.99 -7.39 -3.74
C TRP A 95 -11.36 -7.71 -4.37
N TRP A 96 -11.83 -6.92 -5.33
CA TRP A 96 -13.09 -7.19 -6.03
C TRP A 96 -13.08 -8.56 -6.70
N ALA A 97 -12.04 -8.90 -7.47
CA ALA A 97 -11.92 -10.19 -8.13
C ALA A 97 -11.90 -11.35 -7.12
N LEU A 98 -11.14 -11.25 -6.03
CA LEU A 98 -11.08 -12.29 -5.00
C LEU A 98 -12.38 -12.43 -4.20
N ASN A 99 -13.23 -11.41 -4.14
CA ASN A 99 -14.55 -11.55 -3.53
C ASN A 99 -15.52 -12.23 -4.51
N ASN A 100 -15.60 -11.75 -5.74
CA ASN A 100 -16.62 -12.22 -6.69
C ASN A 100 -16.26 -13.57 -7.33
N VAL A 101 -14.99 -13.82 -7.66
CA VAL A 101 -14.56 -15.09 -8.28
C VAL A 101 -14.59 -16.25 -7.27
N PHE A 102 -14.47 -15.96 -5.96
CA PHE A 102 -14.67 -16.99 -4.92
C PHE A 102 -16.15 -17.26 -4.64
N GLU A 103 -17.02 -16.26 -4.75
CA GLU A 103 -18.48 -16.47 -4.68
C GLU A 103 -18.98 -17.29 -5.88
N ASP A 104 -18.51 -16.99 -7.09
CA ASP A 104 -18.86 -17.71 -8.34
C ASP A 104 -18.37 -19.18 -8.31
N ALA A 105 -17.16 -19.43 -7.76
CA ALA A 105 -16.65 -20.79 -7.58
C ALA A 105 -17.40 -21.62 -6.50
N GLY A 106 -18.26 -20.98 -5.71
CA GLY A 106 -19.15 -21.60 -4.74
C GLY A 106 -20.55 -21.88 -5.29
N GLU A 107 -21.09 -21.00 -6.14
CA GLU A 107 -22.42 -21.16 -6.76
C GLU A 107 -22.47 -22.29 -7.81
N ASP A 108 -21.38 -22.57 -8.53
CA ASP A 108 -21.29 -23.68 -9.49
C ASP A 108 -21.36 -25.09 -8.85
N ARG A 109 -21.40 -25.21 -7.51
CA ARG A 109 -21.50 -26.52 -6.82
C ARG A 109 -22.91 -26.88 -6.36
N ASP A 110 -23.84 -25.94 -6.37
CA ASP A 110 -25.15 -26.11 -5.75
C ASP A 110 -26.28 -26.36 -6.77
N GLU A 111 -26.00 -26.38 -8.08
CA GLU A 111 -27.00 -26.66 -9.14
C GLU A 111 -27.00 -28.11 -9.69
N ASP A 112 -26.12 -28.99 -9.21
CA ASP A 112 -25.96 -30.38 -9.73
C ASP A 112 -26.31 -31.49 -8.69
N PHE A 113 -27.34 -31.32 -7.87
CA PHE A 113 -27.91 -32.41 -7.05
C PHE A 113 -29.44 -32.45 -7.02
#